data_AF-A0A7S0MP92-F1
#
_entry.id   AF-A0A7S0MP92-F1
#
_cell.length_a   1.000
_cell.length_b   1.000
_cell.length_c   1.000
_cell.angle_alpha   90.00
_cell.angle_beta   90.00
_cell.angle_gamma   90.00
#
_symmetry.space_group_name_H-M   'P 1'
#
loop_
_entity.id
_entity.type
_entity.pdbx_description
1 polymer ?
#
loop_
_entity_poly.entity_id
_entity_poly.type
_entity_poly.pdbx_seq_one_letter_code
_entity_poly.pdbx_strand_id
1 'polypeptide(L)'
;RLGTPDLEERLKKEMKGLSLSLPMPALAGDVDILKLVGPGRQQRPSALFGPVPTVPKRGKAPKKGVKAVAVAEEGLEAVGSDADDGSAGLARALMMEENARLARSVSIPESVQKIMKEERADGQPPAPLDADMAQRLESIWEALEMPLKEKLGILVKYSAIQNTQYLLKSIEAWEEAVNAVRIREQALMKLAHHIRTEDEKQSDLFLREQVSKSTSQCALVATKLLMEFGDILTYRGMPYTEELDGSIEDSLERLMEIERKRTG
;
A
#
# COMPACT_ATOMS: atom_id res chain seq x y z
N ARG A 1 -4.12 -18.03 19.05
CA ARG A 1 -2.67 -18.23 18.84
C ARG A 1 -2.50 -19.53 18.08
N LEU A 2 -2.52 -19.47 16.76
CA LEU A 2 -2.17 -20.56 15.86
C LEU A 2 -1.02 -20.02 15.03
N GLY A 3 0.20 -20.25 15.51
CA GLY A 3 1.38 -20.03 14.67
C GLY A 3 1.43 -21.18 13.69
N THR A 4 1.60 -20.88 12.40
CA THR A 4 1.91 -21.86 11.36
C THR A 4 3.44 -21.99 11.29
N PRO A 5 4.07 -22.90 12.05
CA PRO A 5 5.51 -23.15 11.95
C PRO A 5 5.93 -23.63 10.54
N ASP A 6 4.97 -24.05 9.72
CA ASP A 6 5.18 -24.62 8.40
C ASP A 6 5.69 -23.61 7.36
N LEU A 7 5.28 -22.34 7.45
CA LEU A 7 5.68 -21.32 6.47
C LEU A 7 7.16 -20.89 6.68
N GLU A 8 7.56 -20.75 7.94
CA GLU A 8 8.93 -20.35 8.29
C GLU A 8 9.95 -21.47 7.97
N GLU A 9 9.58 -22.74 8.17
CA GLU A 9 10.43 -23.86 7.74
C GLU A 9 10.51 -24.00 6.22
N ARG A 10 9.42 -23.76 5.48
CA ARG A 10 9.43 -23.79 4.00
C ARG A 10 10.33 -22.68 3.43
N LEU A 11 10.23 -21.46 3.95
CA LEU A 11 11.12 -20.34 3.57
C LEU A 11 12.59 -20.62 3.89
N LYS A 12 12.90 -21.16 5.09
CA LYS A 12 14.28 -21.55 5.44
C LYS A 12 14.83 -22.66 4.54
N LYS A 13 13.96 -23.58 4.09
CA LYS A 13 14.34 -24.69 3.20
C LYS A 13 14.64 -24.21 1.78
N GLU A 14 13.86 -23.27 1.24
CA GLU A 14 14.16 -22.66 -0.05
C GLU A 14 15.43 -21.80 -0.04
N MET A 15 15.65 -21.03 1.03
CA MET A 15 16.87 -20.23 1.17
C MET A 15 18.15 -21.07 1.25
N LYS A 16 18.09 -22.28 1.80
CA LYS A 16 19.22 -23.23 1.78
C LYS A 16 19.50 -23.81 0.39
N GLY A 17 18.49 -23.88 -0.48
CA GLY A 17 18.64 -24.31 -1.87
C GLY A 17 19.29 -23.27 -2.78
N LEU A 18 19.20 -21.99 -2.42
CA LEU A 18 19.78 -20.86 -3.16
C LEU A 18 21.24 -20.52 -2.77
N SER A 19 21.92 -21.39 -2.01
CA SER A 19 23.37 -21.35 -1.82
C SER A 19 24.11 -21.77 -3.10
N LEU A 20 23.85 -21.06 -4.20
CA LEU A 20 24.69 -21.07 -5.38
C LEU A 20 25.96 -20.30 -5.02
N SER A 21 26.99 -21.08 -4.70
CA SER A 21 28.40 -20.69 -4.80
C SER A 21 28.62 -20.11 -6.21
N LEU A 22 28.46 -18.81 -6.37
CA LEU A 22 28.90 -18.09 -7.56
C LEU A 22 30.42 -17.96 -7.48
N PRO A 23 31.18 -18.45 -8.49
CA PRO A 23 32.60 -18.17 -8.56
C PRO A 23 32.79 -16.67 -8.81
N MET A 24 33.40 -15.98 -7.84
CA MET A 24 33.85 -14.61 -8.00
C MET A 24 34.92 -14.57 -9.11
N PRO A 25 34.72 -13.84 -10.23
CA PRO A 25 35.80 -13.62 -11.17
C PRO A 25 36.84 -12.69 -10.52
N ALA A 26 38.08 -13.14 -10.50
CA ALA A 26 39.23 -12.32 -10.14
C ALA A 26 39.39 -11.20 -11.17
N LEU A 27 39.00 -9.98 -10.81
CA LEU A 27 39.30 -8.78 -11.58
C LEU A 27 40.74 -8.38 -11.29
N ALA A 28 41.66 -8.85 -12.14
CA ALA A 28 42.94 -8.22 -12.39
C ALA A 28 42.81 -7.43 -13.69
N GLY A 29 43.06 -6.12 -13.64
CA GLY A 29 43.10 -5.27 -14.84
C GLY A 29 42.82 -3.81 -14.52
N ASP A 30 43.90 -3.06 -14.34
CA ASP A 30 43.95 -1.61 -14.23
C ASP A 30 43.13 -0.90 -15.31
N VAL A 31 42.21 -0.03 -14.89
CA VAL A 31 41.69 1.04 -15.74
C VAL A 31 41.76 2.34 -14.94
N ASP A 32 42.73 3.16 -15.33
CA ASP A 32 42.92 4.55 -14.90
C ASP A 32 41.65 5.38 -15.17
N ILE A 33 40.87 5.64 -14.12
CA ILE A 33 39.82 6.67 -14.10
C ILE A 33 40.28 7.82 -13.20
N LEU A 34 41.41 8.42 -13.56
CA LEU A 34 41.87 9.71 -13.04
C LEU A 34 42.29 10.60 -14.20
N LYS A 35 41.30 11.28 -14.80
CA LYS A 35 41.47 12.53 -15.54
C LYS A 35 40.10 13.05 -15.93
N LEU A 36 39.52 13.90 -15.08
CA LEU A 36 38.59 14.98 -15.45
C LEU A 36 38.30 15.80 -14.18
N VAL A 37 39.33 16.46 -13.66
CA VAL A 37 39.19 17.58 -12.71
C VAL A 37 39.88 18.78 -13.35
N GLY A 38 39.07 19.72 -13.83
CA GLY A 38 39.55 21.02 -14.30
C GLY A 38 39.86 21.95 -13.10
N PRO A 39 40.79 22.90 -13.24
CA PRO A 39 41.17 23.77 -12.15
C PRO A 39 40.36 25.08 -12.11
N GLY A 40 40.05 25.52 -10.90
CA GLY A 40 40.10 26.93 -10.54
C GLY A 40 38.78 27.69 -10.46
N ARG A 41 38.36 28.00 -9.22
CA ARG A 41 38.45 29.39 -8.71
C ARG A 41 38.26 29.43 -7.20
N GLN A 42 39.30 29.89 -6.53
CA GLN A 42 39.25 30.46 -5.18
C GLN A 42 38.48 31.79 -5.22
N GLN A 43 37.60 32.00 -4.25
CA GLN A 43 37.55 33.24 -3.47
C GLN A 43 36.88 32.95 -2.12
N ARG A 44 37.61 33.28 -1.05
CA ARG A 44 37.17 33.34 0.36
C ARG A 44 36.43 34.69 0.62
N PRO A 45 36.24 35.13 1.88
CA PRO A 45 35.20 34.75 2.84
C PRO A 45 34.42 36.01 3.30
N SER A 46 33.39 35.85 4.15
CA SER A 46 33.25 36.58 5.43
C SER A 46 31.81 36.54 5.94
N ALA A 47 31.73 36.20 7.23
CA ALA A 47 30.81 36.64 8.27
C ALA A 47 29.47 37.29 7.86
N LEU A 48 28.38 36.81 8.47
CA LEU A 48 27.56 37.64 9.35
C LEU A 48 26.50 36.78 10.06
N PHE A 49 26.77 36.51 11.33
CA PHE A 49 25.72 36.23 12.31
C PHE A 49 24.70 37.38 12.28
N GLY A 50 23.42 37.03 12.14
CA GLY A 50 22.28 37.92 12.34
C GLY A 50 21.26 37.24 13.27
N PRO A 51 20.67 37.99 14.22
CA PRO A 51 19.90 37.41 15.32
C PRO A 51 18.49 36.96 14.92
N VAL A 52 18.02 35.95 15.63
CA VAL A 52 16.67 35.37 15.60
C VAL A 52 15.63 36.41 16.04
N PRO A 53 14.59 36.70 15.24
CA PRO A 53 13.47 37.49 15.71
C PRO A 53 12.51 36.63 16.57
N THR A 54 12.42 37.01 17.84
CA THR A 54 11.41 36.57 18.82
C THR A 54 10.21 37.52 18.80
N VAL A 55 9.00 37.05 18.50
CA VAL A 55 7.73 37.74 18.83
C VAL A 55 6.56 36.72 18.84
N PRO A 56 5.39 37.00 19.43
CA PRO A 56 5.08 36.89 20.85
C PRO A 56 3.94 35.90 21.16
N LYS A 57 3.86 35.49 22.43
CA LYS A 57 2.68 34.89 23.07
C LYS A 57 1.54 35.93 23.19
N ARG A 58 0.37 35.64 22.62
CA ARG A 58 -0.96 36.25 22.90
C ARG A 58 -2.02 35.39 22.19
N GLY A 59 -3.15 34.99 22.75
CA GLY A 59 -3.78 35.24 24.04
C GLY A 59 -4.90 34.20 24.25
N LYS A 60 -5.32 34.07 25.51
CA LYS A 60 -6.44 33.25 25.96
C LYS A 60 -7.80 33.90 25.62
N ALA A 61 -8.80 33.01 25.54
CA ALA A 61 -10.25 33.19 25.75
C ALA A 61 -11.11 33.64 24.55
N PRO A 62 -12.43 33.33 24.48
CA PRO A 62 -13.29 32.72 25.50
C PRO A 62 -14.11 31.49 25.04
N LYS A 63 -14.58 30.75 26.05
CA LYS A 63 -15.69 29.79 25.97
C LYS A 63 -16.96 30.52 25.54
N LYS A 64 -17.64 30.07 24.49
CA LYS A 64 -19.06 30.36 24.24
C LYS A 64 -19.80 29.04 24.07
N GLY A 65 -20.76 28.82 24.97
CA GLY A 65 -21.69 27.71 24.89
C GLY A 65 -22.63 27.88 23.70
N VAL A 66 -22.81 26.80 22.96
CA VAL A 66 -23.88 26.68 21.98
C VAL A 66 -25.06 26.06 22.71
N LYS A 67 -26.12 26.85 22.88
CA LYS A 67 -27.43 26.40 23.31
C LYS A 67 -28.01 25.49 22.23
N ALA A 68 -28.58 24.36 22.65
CA ALA A 68 -29.49 23.57 21.84
C ALA A 68 -30.67 24.45 21.40
N VAL A 69 -30.87 24.55 20.09
CA VAL A 69 -32.10 25.07 19.50
C VAL A 69 -32.86 23.86 18.97
N ALA A 70 -33.97 23.55 19.66
CA ALA A 70 -35.01 22.69 19.14
C ALA A 70 -35.73 23.44 18.00
N VAL A 71 -35.78 22.83 16.82
CA VAL A 71 -36.65 23.20 15.71
C VAL A 71 -37.39 21.90 15.39
N ALA A 72 -38.57 21.72 15.97
CA ALA A 72 -39.85 22.04 15.33
C ALA A 72 -40.03 21.20 14.05
N GLU A 73 -40.62 20.03 14.25
CA GLU A 73 -41.37 19.34 13.21
C GLU A 73 -42.55 20.22 12.81
N GLU A 74 -42.49 20.79 11.62
CA GLU A 74 -43.70 21.23 10.92
C GLU A 74 -43.68 20.65 9.50
N GLY A 75 -44.84 20.12 9.16
CA GLY A 75 -45.06 19.23 8.04
C GLY A 75 -44.84 19.87 6.68
N LEU A 76 -44.46 19.02 5.74
CA LEU A 76 -44.64 19.29 4.33
C LEU A 76 -45.78 18.42 3.83
N GLU A 77 -46.84 19.11 3.41
CA GLU A 77 -48.01 18.57 2.78
C GLU A 77 -47.67 17.83 1.49
N ALA A 78 -48.39 16.73 1.30
CA ALA A 78 -48.45 15.99 0.05
C ALA A 78 -49.10 16.85 -1.03
N VAL A 79 -48.34 17.16 -2.08
CA VAL A 79 -48.91 17.54 -3.38
C VAL A 79 -48.59 16.40 -4.34
N GLY A 80 -49.66 15.72 -4.75
CA GLY A 80 -49.61 14.69 -5.78
C GLY A 80 -49.39 15.30 -7.16
N SER A 81 -48.68 14.55 -8.01
CA SER A 81 -48.81 14.64 -9.46
C SER A 81 -48.20 13.36 -10.06
N ASP A 82 -49.12 12.52 -10.50
CA ASP A 82 -49.08 11.75 -11.73
C ASP A 82 -48.10 10.57 -11.91
N ALA A 83 -48.77 9.47 -12.23
CA ALA A 83 -48.27 8.21 -12.75
C ALA A 83 -47.32 8.38 -13.94
N ASP A 84 -46.14 7.79 -13.85
CA ASP A 84 -45.67 6.69 -14.72
C ASP A 84 -44.18 6.41 -14.42
N ASP A 85 -43.86 5.48 -13.50
CA ASP A 85 -42.59 4.71 -13.53
C ASP A 85 -42.49 3.63 -12.43
N GLY A 86 -43.52 2.80 -12.25
CA GLY A 86 -43.60 1.80 -11.16
C GLY A 86 -42.48 0.73 -11.15
N SER A 87 -41.68 0.62 -12.21
CA SER A 87 -40.58 -0.33 -12.32
C SER A 87 -39.27 0.18 -11.74
N ALA A 88 -38.93 1.46 -11.93
CA ALA A 88 -37.66 2.04 -11.49
C ALA A 88 -37.61 2.33 -9.98
N GLY A 89 -38.76 2.65 -9.38
CA GLY A 89 -38.88 2.90 -7.95
C GLY A 89 -38.64 1.66 -7.09
N LEU A 90 -39.13 0.49 -7.52
CA LEU A 90 -38.92 -0.78 -6.82
C LEU A 90 -37.46 -1.21 -6.86
N ALA A 91 -36.79 -1.03 -8.01
CA ALA A 91 -35.37 -1.33 -8.16
C ALA A 91 -34.48 -0.43 -7.28
N ARG A 92 -34.78 0.87 -7.17
CA ARG A 92 -34.06 1.77 -6.25
C ARG A 92 -34.32 1.44 -4.79
N ALA A 93 -35.55 1.08 -4.42
CA ALA A 93 -35.88 0.68 -3.06
C ALA A 93 -35.17 -0.62 -2.65
N LEU A 94 -35.16 -1.63 -3.53
CA LEU A 94 -34.44 -2.89 -3.30
C LEU A 94 -32.92 -2.67 -3.22
N MET A 95 -32.34 -1.84 -4.10
CA MET A 95 -30.91 -1.50 -4.01
C MET A 95 -30.55 -0.71 -2.75
N MET A 96 -31.40 0.23 -2.30
CA MET A 96 -31.19 0.94 -1.03
C MET A 96 -31.30 0.01 0.17
N GLU A 97 -32.25 -0.93 0.16
CA GLU A 97 -32.42 -1.92 1.24
C GLU A 97 -31.26 -2.92 1.27
N GLU A 98 -30.77 -3.35 0.11
CA GLU A 98 -29.59 -4.22 0.00
C GLU A 98 -28.30 -3.49 0.44
N ASN A 99 -28.11 -2.22 0.07
CA ASN A 99 -27.00 -1.41 0.58
C ASN A 99 -27.10 -1.18 2.09
N ALA A 100 -28.31 -0.93 2.63
CA ALA A 100 -28.53 -0.80 4.07
C ALA A 100 -28.33 -2.12 4.81
N ARG A 101 -28.57 -3.27 4.16
CA ARG A 101 -28.28 -4.60 4.67
C ARG A 101 -26.78 -4.90 4.63
N LEU A 102 -26.09 -4.52 3.55
CA LEU A 102 -24.65 -4.61 3.44
C LEU A 102 -23.95 -3.74 4.49
N ALA A 103 -24.38 -2.48 4.67
CA ALA A 103 -23.87 -1.59 5.70
C ALA A 103 -24.11 -2.12 7.13
N ARG A 104 -25.24 -2.81 7.38
CA ARG A 104 -25.51 -3.50 8.65
C ARG A 104 -24.71 -4.81 8.81
N SER A 105 -24.26 -5.40 7.72
CA SER A 105 -23.45 -6.64 7.70
C SER A 105 -21.94 -6.40 7.81
N VAL A 106 -21.48 -5.14 7.68
CA VAL A 106 -20.11 -4.75 8.05
C VAL A 106 -20.04 -4.67 9.58
N SER A 107 -20.21 -5.83 10.22
CA SER A 107 -19.86 -6.01 11.61
C SER A 107 -18.35 -5.89 11.70
N ILE A 108 -17.87 -4.79 12.26
CA ILE A 108 -16.46 -4.66 12.65
C ILE A 108 -16.14 -5.91 13.49
N PRO A 109 -15.19 -6.76 13.06
CA PRO A 109 -14.90 -8.02 13.74
C PRO A 109 -14.67 -7.79 15.24
N GLU A 110 -15.19 -8.67 16.11
CA GLU A 110 -15.04 -8.54 17.57
C GLU A 110 -13.56 -8.39 17.99
N SER A 111 -12.63 -8.96 17.23
CA SER A 111 -11.19 -8.78 17.40
C SER A 111 -10.76 -7.32 17.26
N VAL A 112 -11.28 -6.59 16.27
CA VAL A 112 -11.01 -5.15 16.09
C VAL A 112 -11.68 -4.33 17.19
N GLN A 113 -12.91 -4.68 17.58
CA GLN A 113 -13.60 -4.00 18.69
C GLN A 113 -12.88 -4.20 20.02
N LYS A 114 -12.30 -5.38 20.25
CA LYS A 114 -11.53 -5.70 21.45
C LYS A 114 -10.23 -4.91 21.51
N ILE A 115 -9.49 -4.80 20.40
CA ILE A 115 -8.28 -3.97 20.30
C ILE A 115 -8.61 -2.50 20.59
N MET A 116 -9.69 -1.97 20.00
CA MET A 116 -10.13 -0.59 20.24
C MET A 116 -10.58 -0.33 21.70
N LYS A 117 -11.03 -1.36 22.43
CA LYS A 117 -11.40 -1.26 23.85
C LYS A 117 -10.20 -1.41 24.79
N GLU A 118 -9.26 -2.30 24.50
CA GLU A 118 -8.07 -2.53 25.34
C GLU A 118 -7.06 -1.38 25.24
N GLU A 119 -6.87 -0.76 24.06
CA GLU A 119 -5.96 0.40 23.91
C GLU A 119 -6.50 1.70 24.53
N ARG A 120 -7.79 1.76 24.88
CA ARG A 120 -8.40 2.93 25.53
C ARG A 120 -8.21 2.97 27.05
N ALA A 121 -7.59 1.96 27.66
CA ALA A 121 -7.39 1.91 29.11
C ALA A 121 -6.59 3.12 29.65
N ASP A 122 -5.72 3.72 28.84
CA ASP A 122 -4.91 4.89 29.22
C ASP A 122 -5.52 6.24 28.81
N GLY A 123 -6.67 6.25 28.13
CA GLY A 123 -7.41 7.48 27.79
C GLY A 123 -6.68 8.48 26.87
N GLN A 124 -5.50 8.11 26.35
CA GLN A 124 -4.69 9.02 25.54
C GLN A 124 -5.17 8.99 24.08
N PRO A 125 -5.48 10.14 23.47
CA PRO A 125 -5.87 10.19 22.06
C PRO A 125 -4.72 9.66 21.18
N PRO A 126 -5.04 8.95 20.08
CA PRO A 126 -4.03 8.50 19.13
C PRO A 126 -3.19 9.69 18.66
N ALA A 127 -1.88 9.49 18.51
CA ALA A 127 -1.00 10.53 18.00
C ALA A 127 -1.50 10.98 16.61
N PRO A 128 -1.62 12.29 16.35
CA PRO A 128 -1.99 12.77 15.02
C PRO A 128 -0.98 12.24 13.99
N LEU A 129 -1.47 11.56 12.97
CA LEU A 129 -0.66 11.14 11.83
C LEU A 129 -0.19 12.40 11.09
N ASP A 130 1.10 12.48 10.79
CA ASP A 130 1.64 13.57 9.99
C ASP A 130 1.02 13.54 8.57
N ALA A 131 0.72 14.72 8.03
CA ALA A 131 0.02 14.86 6.75
C ALA A 131 0.82 14.26 5.59
N ASP A 132 2.15 14.39 5.64
CA ASP A 132 3.06 13.81 4.65
C ASP A 132 3.02 12.27 4.67
N MET A 133 3.05 11.67 5.87
CA MET A 133 2.97 10.20 6.03
C MET A 133 1.63 9.66 5.56
N ALA A 134 0.53 10.37 5.84
CA ALA A 134 -0.80 10.00 5.37
C ALA A 134 -0.87 10.00 3.84
N GLN A 135 -0.30 11.02 3.19
CA GLN A 135 -0.25 11.10 1.73
C GLN A 135 0.59 9.97 1.12
N ARG A 136 1.74 9.64 1.71
CA ARG A 136 2.58 8.52 1.25
C ARG A 136 1.85 7.18 1.36
N LEU A 137 1.15 6.94 2.48
CA LEU A 137 0.33 5.74 2.65
C LEU A 137 -0.80 5.64 1.62
N GLU A 138 -1.51 6.74 1.33
CA GLU A 138 -2.56 6.70 0.31
C GLU A 138 -1.97 6.38 -1.07
N SER A 139 -0.82 6.96 -1.42
CA SER A 139 -0.14 6.64 -2.67
C SER A 139 0.27 5.17 -2.77
N ILE A 140 0.73 4.56 -1.66
CA ILE A 140 1.06 3.13 -1.60
C ILE A 140 -0.21 2.29 -1.83
N TRP A 141 -1.30 2.64 -1.14
CA TRP A 141 -2.54 1.89 -1.22
C TRP A 141 -3.22 1.97 -2.59
N GLU A 142 -3.16 3.13 -3.24
CA GLU A 142 -3.61 3.30 -4.62
C GLU A 142 -2.79 2.45 -5.58
N ALA A 143 -1.46 2.47 -5.45
CA ALA A 143 -0.56 1.70 -6.32
C ALA A 143 -0.73 0.18 -6.16
N LEU A 144 -1.02 -0.30 -4.96
CA LEU A 144 -1.27 -1.72 -4.68
C LEU A 144 -2.73 -2.14 -4.92
N GLU A 145 -3.62 -1.20 -5.28
CA GLU A 145 -5.06 -1.44 -5.40
C GLU A 145 -5.63 -2.13 -4.13
N MET A 146 -5.21 -1.65 -2.96
CA MET A 146 -5.54 -2.28 -1.68
C MET A 146 -7.01 -2.09 -1.27
N PRO A 147 -7.69 -3.16 -0.80
CA PRO A 147 -9.06 -3.06 -0.32
C PRO A 147 -9.13 -2.28 1.00
N LEU A 148 -10.24 -1.55 1.21
CA LEU A 148 -10.43 -0.67 2.37
C LEU A 148 -10.22 -1.39 3.71
N LYS A 149 -10.63 -2.67 3.80
CA LYS A 149 -10.46 -3.47 5.02
C LYS A 149 -8.99 -3.59 5.44
N GLU A 150 -8.07 -3.75 4.50
CA GLU A 150 -6.64 -3.85 4.76
C GLU A 150 -6.03 -2.49 5.07
N LYS A 151 -6.44 -1.43 4.34
CA LYS A 151 -6.05 -0.04 4.64
C LYS A 151 -6.36 0.30 6.10
N LEU A 152 -7.56 -0.05 6.58
CA LEU A 152 -7.97 0.14 7.97
C LEU A 152 -7.11 -0.67 8.96
N GLY A 153 -6.73 -1.91 8.62
CA GLY A 153 -5.85 -2.72 9.44
C GLY A 153 -4.48 -2.06 9.67
N ILE A 154 -3.88 -1.53 8.60
CA ILE A 154 -2.61 -0.78 8.65
C ILE A 154 -2.79 0.50 9.47
N LEU A 155 -3.84 1.28 9.22
CA LEU A 155 -4.13 2.50 9.98
C LEU A 155 -4.24 2.24 11.48
N VAL A 156 -5.04 1.24 11.88
CA VAL A 156 -5.20 0.88 13.29
C VAL A 156 -3.84 0.50 13.89
N LYS A 157 -3.11 -0.39 13.22
CA LYS A 157 -1.80 -0.87 13.69
C LYS A 157 -0.80 0.26 13.92
N TYR A 158 -0.67 1.19 12.98
CA TYR A 158 0.34 2.26 13.07
C TYR A 158 -0.13 3.52 13.79
N SER A 159 -1.44 3.68 14.01
CA SER A 159 -1.98 4.71 14.90
C SER A 159 -1.71 4.44 16.39
N ALA A 160 -1.40 3.19 16.74
CA ALA A 160 -1.00 2.81 18.08
C ALA A 160 0.35 3.46 18.45
N ILE A 161 0.42 4.07 19.64
CA ILE A 161 1.60 4.79 20.14
C ILE A 161 2.85 3.91 20.13
N GLN A 162 2.69 2.61 20.39
CA GLN A 162 3.77 1.62 20.42
C GLN A 162 4.42 1.42 19.04
N ASN A 163 3.67 1.64 17.97
CA ASN A 163 4.08 1.39 16.60
C ASN A 163 4.47 2.66 15.83
N THR A 164 4.24 3.84 16.40
CA THR A 164 4.53 5.13 15.76
C THR A 164 6.01 5.25 15.36
N GLN A 165 6.92 4.67 16.15
CA GLN A 165 8.36 4.65 15.82
C GLN A 165 8.72 3.78 14.60
N TYR A 166 7.88 2.79 14.27
CA TYR A 166 8.08 1.91 13.13
C TYR A 166 7.38 2.41 11.87
N LEU A 167 6.44 3.35 11.99
CA LEU A 167 5.65 3.86 10.88
C LEU A 167 6.51 4.33 9.71
N LEU A 168 7.47 5.23 9.95
CA LEU A 168 8.32 5.76 8.87
C LEU A 168 9.10 4.65 8.15
N LYS A 169 9.72 3.73 8.90
CA LYS A 169 10.46 2.59 8.34
C LYS A 169 9.56 1.63 7.57
N SER A 170 8.34 1.43 8.06
CA SER A 170 7.35 0.59 7.37
C SER A 170 6.92 1.22 6.05
N ILE A 171 6.68 2.54 6.02
CA ILE A 171 6.33 3.26 4.78
C ILE A 171 7.44 3.08 3.75
N GLU A 172 8.71 3.22 4.14
CA GLU A 172 9.85 2.99 3.23
C GLU A 172 9.89 1.55 2.68
N ALA A 173 9.63 0.54 3.53
CA ALA A 173 9.55 -0.85 3.10
C ALA A 173 8.35 -1.12 2.18
N TRP A 174 7.21 -0.47 2.42
CA TRP A 174 6.03 -0.54 1.57
C TRP A 174 6.26 0.16 0.21
N GLU A 175 6.96 1.28 0.16
CA GLU A 175 7.36 1.94 -1.10
C GLU A 175 8.33 1.08 -1.92
N GLU A 176 9.26 0.40 -1.26
CA GLU A 176 10.13 -0.59 -1.87
C GLU A 176 9.29 -1.73 -2.48
N ALA A 177 8.25 -2.19 -1.76
CA ALA A 177 7.35 -3.25 -2.20
C ALA A 177 6.54 -2.82 -3.44
N VAL A 178 5.96 -1.61 -3.41
CA VAL A 178 5.24 -1.02 -4.55
C VAL A 178 6.13 -0.99 -5.79
N ASN A 179 7.38 -0.56 -5.65
CA ASN A 179 8.31 -0.51 -6.77
C ASN A 179 8.63 -1.91 -7.32
N ALA A 180 8.87 -2.89 -6.46
CA ALA A 180 9.13 -4.27 -6.86
C ALA A 180 7.92 -4.88 -7.60
N VAL A 181 6.71 -4.75 -7.04
CA VAL A 181 5.45 -5.20 -7.65
C VAL A 181 5.28 -4.55 -9.01
N ARG A 182 5.41 -3.22 -9.09
CA ARG A 182 5.27 -2.48 -10.36
C ARG A 182 6.22 -2.98 -11.44
N ILE A 183 7.50 -3.24 -11.10
CA ILE A 183 8.49 -3.74 -12.06
C ILE A 183 8.08 -5.13 -12.56
N ARG A 184 7.64 -6.03 -11.68
CA ARG A 184 7.17 -7.38 -12.05
C ARG A 184 5.95 -7.32 -12.94
N GLU A 185 4.93 -6.56 -12.55
CA GLU A 185 3.68 -6.44 -13.32
C GLU A 185 3.93 -5.85 -14.72
N GLN A 186 4.82 -4.85 -14.83
CA GLN A 186 5.22 -4.32 -16.13
C GLN A 186 5.97 -5.33 -16.99
N ALA A 187 6.85 -6.16 -16.39
CA ALA A 187 7.55 -7.21 -17.11
C ALA A 187 6.57 -8.29 -17.60
N LEU A 188 5.60 -8.69 -16.78
CA LEU A 188 4.54 -9.62 -17.14
C LEU A 188 3.65 -9.08 -18.26
N MET A 189 3.25 -7.80 -18.20
CA MET A 189 2.46 -7.18 -19.28
C MET A 189 3.22 -7.18 -20.61
N LYS A 190 4.52 -6.87 -20.60
CA LYS A 190 5.35 -6.93 -21.81
C LYS A 190 5.46 -8.36 -22.35
N LEU A 191 5.64 -9.33 -21.46
CA LEU A 191 5.69 -10.75 -21.82
C LEU A 191 4.35 -11.23 -22.41
N ALA A 192 3.23 -10.88 -21.80
CA ALA A 192 1.90 -11.20 -22.30
C ALA A 192 1.65 -10.59 -23.69
N HIS A 193 2.04 -9.33 -23.88
CA HIS A 193 1.94 -8.67 -25.18
C HIS A 193 2.78 -9.37 -26.25
N HIS A 194 4.04 -9.71 -25.93
CA HIS A 194 4.97 -10.41 -26.81
C HIS A 194 4.44 -11.79 -27.23
N ILE A 195 3.90 -12.56 -26.28
CA ILE A 195 3.29 -13.87 -26.56
C ILE A 195 2.10 -13.73 -27.51
N ARG A 196 1.33 -12.65 -27.39
CA ARG A 196 0.16 -12.38 -28.24
C ARG A 196 0.55 -11.96 -29.67
N THR A 197 1.68 -11.28 -29.86
CA THR A 197 2.13 -10.79 -31.18
C THR A 197 2.97 -11.80 -31.97
N GLU A 198 3.23 -12.99 -31.41
CA GLU A 198 4.07 -14.04 -32.01
C GLU A 198 5.50 -13.57 -32.37
N ASP A 199 6.00 -12.56 -31.67
CA ASP A 199 7.34 -12.02 -31.93
C ASP A 199 8.45 -12.99 -31.49
N GLU A 200 9.65 -12.81 -32.05
CA GLU A 200 10.82 -13.70 -31.96
C GLU A 200 11.06 -14.36 -30.58
N LYS A 201 11.41 -15.65 -30.58
CA LYS A 201 11.68 -16.48 -29.38
C LYS A 201 12.77 -15.93 -28.46
N GLN A 202 13.68 -15.09 -28.98
CA GLN A 202 14.82 -14.59 -28.22
C GLN A 202 14.40 -13.48 -27.24
N SER A 203 13.40 -12.69 -27.61
CA SER A 203 12.79 -11.67 -26.75
C SER A 203 11.94 -12.30 -25.63
N ASP A 204 11.30 -13.45 -25.89
CA ASP A 204 10.55 -14.22 -24.87
C ASP A 204 11.46 -14.67 -23.72
N LEU A 205 12.64 -15.23 -24.02
CA LEU A 205 13.59 -15.67 -22.99
C LEU A 205 14.08 -14.50 -22.11
N PHE A 206 14.39 -13.36 -22.72
CA PHE A 206 14.82 -12.16 -21.98
C PHE A 206 13.71 -11.62 -21.06
N LEU A 207 12.48 -11.54 -21.55
CA LEU A 207 11.34 -11.08 -20.76
C LEU A 207 11.01 -12.04 -19.62
N ARG A 208 11.09 -13.35 -19.84
CA ARG A 208 10.96 -14.37 -18.78
C ARG A 208 12.04 -14.25 -17.72
N GLU A 209 13.29 -14.01 -18.11
CA GLU A 209 14.37 -13.75 -17.17
C GLU A 209 14.10 -12.48 -16.34
N GLN A 210 13.60 -11.42 -16.98
CA GLN A 210 13.23 -10.18 -16.28
C GLN A 210 12.10 -10.41 -15.28
N VAL A 211 11.05 -11.16 -15.65
CA VAL A 211 9.97 -11.56 -14.74
C VAL A 211 10.55 -12.33 -13.57
N SER A 212 11.38 -13.35 -13.81
CA SER A 212 12.01 -14.15 -12.75
C SER A 212 12.82 -13.30 -11.77
N LYS A 213 13.68 -12.40 -12.26
CA LYS A 213 14.44 -11.46 -11.41
C LYS A 213 13.54 -10.58 -10.57
N SER A 214 12.49 -10.02 -11.17
CA SER A 214 11.54 -9.16 -10.46
C SER A 214 10.69 -9.94 -9.46
N THR A 215 10.34 -11.19 -9.73
CA THR A 215 9.69 -12.13 -8.81
C THR A 215 10.57 -12.36 -7.58
N SER A 216 11.86 -12.63 -7.76
CA SER A 216 12.78 -12.77 -6.62
C SER A 216 12.87 -11.49 -5.78
N GLN A 217 12.91 -10.32 -6.41
CA GLN A 217 12.90 -9.04 -5.69
C GLN A 217 11.60 -8.84 -4.88
N CYS A 218 10.45 -9.15 -5.47
CA CYS A 218 9.17 -9.10 -4.77
C CYS A 218 9.16 -10.04 -3.56
N ALA A 219 9.67 -11.27 -3.70
CA ALA A 219 9.75 -12.24 -2.61
C ALA A 219 10.61 -11.73 -1.45
N LEU A 220 11.76 -11.12 -1.75
CA LEU A 220 12.64 -10.51 -0.74
C LEU A 220 11.94 -9.40 0.03
N VAL A 221 11.27 -8.49 -0.66
CA VAL A 221 10.59 -7.36 0.00
C VAL A 221 9.34 -7.83 0.76
N ALA A 222 8.58 -8.78 0.23
CA ALA A 222 7.46 -9.40 0.95
C ALA A 222 7.92 -10.08 2.24
N THR A 223 9.05 -10.80 2.18
CA THR A 223 9.66 -11.42 3.36
C THR A 223 10.11 -10.35 4.37
N LYS A 224 10.72 -9.25 3.90
CA LYS A 224 11.11 -8.12 4.76
C LYS A 224 9.91 -7.51 5.48
N LEU A 225 8.81 -7.23 4.76
CA LEU A 225 7.57 -6.72 5.36
C LEU A 225 7.00 -7.65 6.43
N LEU A 226 6.97 -8.96 6.14
CA LEU A 226 6.46 -9.96 7.06
C LEU A 226 7.36 -10.11 8.30
N MET A 227 8.68 -10.17 8.12
CA MET A 227 9.61 -10.45 9.20
C MET A 227 9.87 -9.24 10.10
N GLU A 228 9.98 -8.04 9.53
CA GLU A 228 10.29 -6.83 10.29
C GLU A 228 9.05 -6.18 10.89
N PHE A 229 7.93 -6.22 10.16
CA PHE A 229 6.72 -5.51 10.56
C PHE A 229 5.55 -6.46 10.86
N GLY A 230 5.57 -7.72 10.39
CA GLY A 230 4.39 -8.59 10.49
C GLY A 230 3.29 -8.19 9.51
N ASP A 231 3.66 -7.54 8.40
CA ASP A 231 2.73 -7.13 7.35
C ASP A 231 2.75 -8.13 6.20
N ILE A 232 1.57 -8.40 5.64
CA ILE A 232 1.42 -9.24 4.45
C ILE A 232 1.32 -8.30 3.25
N LEU A 233 2.24 -8.45 2.29
CA LEU A 233 2.16 -7.73 1.02
C LEU A 233 0.95 -8.25 0.22
N THR A 234 0.00 -7.37 -0.06
CA THR A 234 -1.16 -7.66 -0.90
C THR A 234 -1.15 -6.80 -2.15
N TYR A 235 -1.68 -7.34 -3.25
CA TYR A 235 -1.91 -6.62 -4.50
C TYR A 235 -3.31 -6.97 -5.00
N ARG A 236 -4.14 -5.97 -5.27
CA ARG A 236 -5.55 -6.17 -5.67
C ARG A 236 -6.36 -7.02 -4.68
N GLY A 237 -6.02 -6.95 -3.39
CA GLY A 237 -6.63 -7.73 -2.31
C GLY A 237 -6.24 -9.21 -2.26
N MET A 238 -5.25 -9.63 -3.04
CA MET A 238 -4.68 -10.99 -2.99
C MET A 238 -3.32 -10.94 -2.29
N PRO A 239 -2.99 -11.89 -1.39
CA PRO A 239 -1.65 -12.02 -0.84
C PRO A 239 -0.65 -12.25 -1.97
N TYR A 240 0.33 -11.35 -2.09
CA TYR A 240 1.27 -11.39 -3.21
C TYR A 240 2.22 -12.59 -3.11
N THR A 241 2.38 -13.21 -1.94
CA THR A 241 3.11 -14.47 -1.81
C THR A 241 2.47 -15.60 -2.61
N GLU A 242 1.14 -15.66 -2.67
CA GLU A 242 0.44 -16.66 -3.50
C GLU A 242 0.69 -16.41 -4.99
N GLU A 243 0.88 -15.14 -5.37
CA GLU A 243 1.23 -14.73 -6.73
C GLU A 243 2.64 -15.14 -7.13
N LEU A 244 3.56 -15.13 -6.16
CA LEU A 244 4.97 -15.45 -6.38
C LEU A 244 5.22 -16.96 -6.45
N ASP A 245 4.38 -17.76 -5.78
CA ASP A 245 4.46 -19.22 -5.78
C ASP A 245 3.90 -19.85 -7.08
N GLY A 246 3.08 -19.10 -7.83
CA GLY A 246 2.51 -19.54 -9.11
C GLY A 246 3.53 -19.56 -10.24
N SER A 247 3.24 -20.36 -11.29
CA SER A 247 4.07 -20.31 -12.49
C SER A 247 3.93 -18.96 -13.21
N ILE A 248 4.94 -18.60 -14.01
CA ILE A 248 4.84 -17.44 -14.91
C ILE A 248 3.62 -17.61 -15.83
N GLU A 249 3.36 -18.83 -16.30
CA GLU A 249 2.19 -19.19 -17.10
C GLU A 249 0.87 -18.88 -16.40
N ASP A 250 0.73 -19.23 -15.12
CA ASP A 250 -0.49 -18.95 -14.34
C ASP A 250 -0.73 -17.45 -14.19
N SER A 251 0.37 -16.69 -13.96
CA SER A 251 0.33 -15.23 -13.86
C SER A 251 -0.10 -14.59 -15.20
N LEU A 252 0.43 -15.10 -16.32
CA LEU A 252 0.07 -14.64 -17.66
C LEU A 252 -1.39 -14.98 -18.02
N GLU A 253 -1.84 -16.19 -17.71
CA GLU A 253 -3.23 -16.60 -17.93
C GLU A 253 -4.18 -15.67 -17.17
N ARG A 254 -3.88 -15.37 -15.89
CA ARG A 254 -4.71 -14.45 -15.10
C ARG A 254 -4.73 -13.04 -15.70
N LEU A 255 -3.59 -12.51 -16.14
CA LEU A 255 -3.54 -11.19 -16.77
C LEU A 255 -4.38 -11.14 -18.05
N MET A 256 -4.27 -12.15 -18.92
CA MET A 256 -5.08 -12.24 -20.14
C MET A 256 -6.59 -12.34 -19.84
N GLU A 257 -6.97 -13.05 -18.79
CA GLU A 257 -8.38 -13.14 -18.35
C GLU A 257 -8.91 -11.80 -17.83
N ILE A 258 -8.09 -11.03 -17.10
CA ILE A 258 -8.44 -9.67 -16.65
C ILE A 258 -8.64 -8.74 -17.85
N GLU A 259 -7.76 -8.79 -18.85
CA GLU A 259 -7.89 -7.98 -20.07
C GLU A 259 -9.13 -8.36 -20.89
N ARG A 260 -9.43 -9.65 -21.00
CA ARG A 260 -10.63 -10.15 -21.67
C ARG A 260 -11.91 -9.60 -21.01
N LYS A 261 -11.98 -9.63 -19.67
CA LYS A 261 -13.11 -9.09 -18.90
C LYS A 261 -13.26 -7.57 -19.01
N ARG A 262 -12.21 -6.83 -19.37
CA ARG A 262 -12.26 -5.38 -19.58
C ARG A 262 -12.72 -5.00 -20.99
N THR A 263 -12.64 -5.91 -21.95
CA THR A 263 -12.89 -5.63 -23.37
C THR A 263 -14.22 -6.19 -23.89
N GLY A 264 -14.87 -7.10 -23.16
CA GLY A 264 -16.22 -7.60 -23.43
C GLY A 264 -17.26 -6.92 -22.57
#